data_AF-G7PDP3-F1
#
_entry.id   AF-G7PDP3-F1
#
_cell.length_a   1.000
_cell.length_b   1.000
_cell.length_c   1.000
_cell.angle_alpha   90.00
_cell.angle_beta   90.00
_cell.angle_gamma   90.00
#
_symmetry.space_group_name_H-M   'P 1'
#
loop_
_entity.id
_entity.type
_entity.pdbx_description
1 polymer ?
#
loop_
_entity_poly.entity_id
_entity_poly.type
_entity_poly.pdbx_seq_one_letter_code
_entity_poly.pdbx_strand_id
1 'polypeptide(L)'
;MRELLELSCCHSCPFSSTAAAKCFAGLLNKHPAGQQLDEFLQLAVDKVEAGLGSGPCRSQAFTLLLWVTKALVLRYHPLSSCLTARLMDLLNDPELGPAAADGFSLLMSDCTDVLTRAGHAEVRIMFRQRFFTDNVPALVQGFHAAPQDVKPNYLKGLSHVLNRLPKPVLLPELPTLLSLLLEALSCPDCVVQLSTLSCLQPLLLEAPQVMSLHVDTLVTKFLNLSSSPSMAVRIAALQCMHALTRLPTPVLLPYKPQVIRALAKPLDDKKRLVRKEAVSARGEW
;
A
#
# COMPACT_ATOMS: atom_id res chain seq x y z
N MET A 1 -11.26 -29.43 -3.55
CA MET A 1 -11.48 -27.97 -3.46
C MET A 1 -12.52 -27.58 -2.42
N ARG A 2 -13.69 -28.23 -2.32
CA ARG A 2 -14.70 -27.93 -1.29
C ARG A 2 -14.17 -28.04 0.15
N GLU A 3 -13.44 -29.11 0.47
CA GLU A 3 -12.80 -29.28 1.80
C GLU A 3 -11.78 -28.16 2.12
N LEU A 4 -11.00 -27.71 1.13
CA LEU A 4 -10.06 -26.59 1.32
C LEU A 4 -10.81 -25.30 1.65
N LEU A 5 -11.96 -25.07 1.02
CA LEU A 5 -12.81 -23.93 1.30
C LEU A 5 -13.38 -23.97 2.72
N GLU A 6 -13.80 -25.14 3.19
CA GLU A 6 -14.23 -25.31 4.59
C GLU A 6 -13.10 -25.04 5.57
N LEU A 7 -11.93 -25.64 5.35
CA LEU A 7 -10.73 -25.46 6.18
C LEU A 7 -10.23 -24.02 6.18
N SER A 8 -10.41 -23.28 5.08
CA SER A 8 -9.98 -21.89 4.98
C SER A 8 -10.70 -20.94 5.94
N CYS A 9 -11.89 -21.30 6.43
CA CYS A 9 -12.64 -20.53 7.42
C CYS A 9 -12.69 -21.22 8.79
N CYS A 10 -11.94 -22.31 9.01
CA CYS A 10 -11.87 -22.97 10.31
C CYS A 10 -11.08 -22.14 11.33
N HIS A 11 -11.65 -21.95 12.51
CA HIS A 11 -11.04 -21.17 13.60
C HIS A 11 -9.91 -21.91 14.33
N SER A 12 -9.87 -23.24 14.27
CA SER A 12 -9.01 -24.09 15.11
C SER A 12 -7.51 -23.90 14.90
N CYS A 13 -7.06 -23.45 13.71
CA CYS A 13 -5.64 -23.18 13.45
C CYS A 13 -5.46 -22.08 12.39
N PRO A 14 -4.93 -20.89 12.76
CA PRO A 14 -4.70 -19.79 11.82
C PRO A 14 -3.75 -20.13 10.67
N PHE A 15 -2.70 -20.92 10.95
CA PHE A 15 -1.76 -21.33 9.90
C PHE A 15 -2.43 -22.29 8.89
N SER A 16 -3.18 -23.28 9.38
CA SER A 16 -3.87 -24.23 8.49
C SER A 16 -4.94 -23.56 7.65
N SER A 17 -5.69 -22.60 8.21
CA SER A 17 -6.72 -21.87 7.46
C SER A 17 -6.10 -21.00 6.36
N THR A 18 -5.01 -20.29 6.66
CA THR A 18 -4.28 -19.51 5.64
C THR A 18 -3.64 -20.41 4.57
N ALA A 19 -3.08 -21.56 4.95
CA ALA A 19 -2.53 -22.53 4.00
C ALA A 19 -3.63 -23.14 3.10
N ALA A 20 -4.80 -23.44 3.66
CA ALA A 20 -5.96 -23.91 2.91
C ALA A 20 -6.47 -22.84 1.92
N ALA A 21 -6.55 -21.58 2.34
CA ALA A 21 -6.91 -20.44 1.48
C ALA A 21 -5.92 -20.27 0.32
N LYS A 22 -4.61 -20.32 0.61
CA LYS A 22 -3.55 -20.29 -0.41
C LYS A 22 -3.69 -21.43 -1.41
N CYS A 23 -3.84 -22.66 -0.93
CA CYS A 23 -3.98 -23.84 -1.77
C CYS A 23 -5.24 -23.75 -2.65
N PHE A 24 -6.37 -23.37 -2.06
CA PHE A 24 -7.63 -23.13 -2.78
C PHE A 24 -7.44 -22.09 -3.90
N ALA A 25 -6.91 -20.92 -3.59
CA ALA A 25 -6.66 -19.86 -4.57
C ALA A 25 -5.67 -20.29 -5.67
N GLY A 26 -4.63 -21.05 -5.31
CA GLY A 26 -3.67 -21.61 -6.26
C GLY A 26 -4.30 -22.59 -7.25
N LEU A 27 -5.19 -23.46 -6.77
CA LEU A 27 -5.96 -24.38 -7.62
C LEU A 27 -6.99 -23.63 -8.47
N LEU A 28 -7.69 -22.67 -7.88
CA LEU A 28 -8.68 -21.84 -8.54
C LEU A 28 -8.07 -21.05 -9.72
N ASN A 29 -6.90 -20.46 -9.52
CA ASN A 29 -6.16 -19.75 -10.57
C ASN A 29 -5.78 -20.67 -11.75
N LYS A 30 -5.40 -21.91 -11.46
CA LYS A 30 -4.99 -22.90 -12.47
C LYS A 30 -6.16 -23.59 -13.17
N HIS A 31 -7.36 -23.48 -12.61
CA HIS A 31 -8.51 -24.19 -13.12
C HIS A 31 -8.94 -23.62 -14.49
N PRO A 32 -9.21 -24.47 -15.49
CA PRO A 32 -9.69 -24.01 -16.78
C PRO A 32 -11.04 -23.30 -16.65
N ALA A 33 -11.33 -22.39 -17.59
CA ALA A 33 -12.64 -21.75 -17.67
C ALA A 33 -13.73 -22.79 -17.99
N GLY A 34 -14.89 -22.66 -17.34
CA GLY A 34 -16.05 -23.55 -17.51
C GLY A 34 -16.94 -23.57 -16.28
N GLN A 35 -18.08 -24.27 -16.37
CA GLN A 35 -19.12 -24.28 -15.32
C GLN A 35 -18.59 -24.67 -13.94
N GLN A 36 -17.67 -25.63 -13.85
CA GLN A 36 -17.08 -26.02 -12.56
C GLN A 36 -16.28 -24.88 -11.90
N LEU A 37 -15.56 -24.08 -12.68
CA LEU A 37 -14.86 -22.92 -12.13
C LEU A 37 -15.87 -21.93 -11.56
N ASP A 38 -16.95 -21.65 -12.29
CA ASP A 38 -17.99 -20.72 -11.86
C ASP A 38 -18.67 -21.20 -10.57
N GLU A 39 -18.91 -22.52 -10.43
CA GLU A 39 -19.39 -23.12 -9.18
C GLU A 39 -18.40 -22.91 -8.03
N PHE A 40 -17.10 -23.13 -8.23
CA PHE A 40 -16.10 -22.91 -7.17
C PHE A 40 -15.96 -21.44 -6.79
N LEU A 41 -16.11 -20.53 -7.76
CA LEU A 41 -16.12 -19.09 -7.51
C LEU A 41 -17.34 -18.69 -6.70
N GLN A 42 -18.52 -19.16 -7.07
CA GLN A 42 -19.76 -18.87 -6.33
C GLN A 42 -19.65 -19.36 -4.88
N LEU A 43 -19.22 -20.61 -4.69
CA LEU A 43 -18.99 -21.17 -3.35
C LEU A 43 -17.98 -20.34 -2.55
N ALA A 44 -16.91 -19.87 -3.19
CA ALA A 44 -15.90 -19.04 -2.53
C ALA A 44 -16.46 -17.68 -2.08
N VAL A 45 -17.22 -17.01 -2.95
CA VAL A 45 -17.88 -15.74 -2.64
C VAL A 45 -18.88 -15.91 -1.50
N ASP A 46 -19.74 -16.93 -1.57
CA ASP A 46 -20.75 -17.22 -0.54
C ASP A 46 -20.07 -17.47 0.81
N LYS A 47 -18.96 -18.23 0.81
CA LYS A 47 -18.21 -18.53 2.04
C LYS A 47 -17.51 -17.31 2.61
N VAL A 48 -16.95 -16.45 1.75
CA VAL A 48 -16.33 -15.18 2.14
C VAL A 48 -17.38 -14.27 2.76
N GLU A 49 -18.50 -14.03 2.09
CA GLU A 49 -19.54 -13.11 2.60
C GLU A 49 -20.17 -13.64 3.89
N ALA A 50 -20.43 -14.94 3.99
CA ALA A 50 -20.90 -15.55 5.24
C ALA A 50 -19.89 -15.40 6.38
N GLY A 51 -18.59 -15.47 6.09
CA GLY A 51 -17.53 -15.36 7.08
C GLY A 51 -17.15 -13.93 7.44
N LEU A 52 -17.37 -12.96 6.55
CA LEU A 52 -17.14 -11.53 6.79
C LEU A 52 -18.18 -10.89 7.72
N GLY A 53 -19.29 -11.59 8.01
CA GLY A 53 -20.22 -11.21 9.07
C GLY A 53 -19.54 -11.07 10.44
N SER A 54 -20.24 -10.49 11.42
CA SER A 54 -19.72 -10.37 12.79
C SER A 54 -19.57 -11.77 13.42
N GLY A 55 -18.34 -12.29 13.46
CA GLY A 55 -18.08 -13.64 13.95
C GLY A 55 -16.59 -13.97 14.13
N PRO A 56 -16.28 -15.11 14.76
CA PRO A 56 -14.90 -15.49 15.12
C PRO A 56 -14.02 -15.89 13.93
N CYS A 57 -14.62 -16.05 12.74
CA CYS A 57 -13.95 -16.47 11.51
C CYS A 57 -13.67 -15.32 10.54
N ARG A 58 -13.88 -14.07 10.96
CA ARG A 58 -13.82 -12.88 10.11
C ARG A 58 -12.44 -12.66 9.49
N SER A 59 -11.36 -12.88 10.24
CA SER A 59 -9.98 -12.74 9.73
C SER A 59 -9.62 -13.86 8.75
N GLN A 60 -10.12 -15.07 8.98
CA GLN A 60 -9.95 -16.21 8.08
C GLN A 60 -10.69 -15.98 6.75
N ALA A 61 -11.94 -15.52 6.81
CA ALA A 61 -12.73 -15.15 5.63
C ALA A 61 -12.08 -14.01 4.84
N PHE A 62 -11.56 -12.98 5.53
CA PHE A 62 -10.79 -11.91 4.90
C PHE A 62 -9.51 -12.45 4.23
N THR A 63 -8.82 -13.38 4.86
CA THR A 63 -7.63 -14.00 4.25
C THR A 63 -7.99 -14.79 2.99
N LEU A 64 -9.08 -15.56 3.01
CA LEU A 64 -9.61 -16.23 1.83
C LEU A 64 -9.95 -15.23 0.71
N LEU A 65 -10.65 -14.14 1.04
CA LEU A 65 -10.96 -13.06 0.09
C LEU A 65 -9.68 -12.52 -0.58
N LEU A 66 -8.63 -12.23 0.20
CA LEU A 66 -7.37 -11.73 -0.36
C LEU A 66 -6.73 -12.71 -1.35
N TRP A 67 -6.62 -13.99 -0.98
CA TRP A 67 -5.98 -14.99 -1.83
C TRP A 67 -6.79 -15.29 -3.09
N VAL A 68 -8.12 -15.37 -2.98
CA VAL A 68 -9.02 -15.53 -4.13
C VAL A 68 -8.93 -14.30 -5.04
N THR A 69 -9.00 -13.09 -4.48
CA THR A 69 -8.85 -11.85 -5.27
C THR A 69 -7.52 -11.84 -6.01
N LYS A 70 -6.42 -12.18 -5.35
CA LYS A 70 -5.10 -12.27 -5.98
C LYS A 70 -5.08 -13.25 -7.13
N ALA A 71 -5.60 -14.47 -6.94
CA ALA A 71 -5.69 -15.49 -7.96
C ALA A 71 -6.43 -14.99 -9.22
N LEU A 72 -7.52 -14.25 -9.03
CA LEU A 72 -8.33 -13.72 -10.13
C LEU A 72 -7.70 -12.48 -10.79
N VAL A 73 -7.07 -11.60 -10.02
CA VAL A 73 -6.32 -10.43 -10.53
C VAL A 73 -5.16 -10.88 -11.41
N LEU A 74 -4.38 -11.88 -10.99
CA LEU A 74 -3.26 -12.39 -11.79
C LEU A 74 -3.72 -13.05 -13.11
N ARG A 75 -4.95 -13.58 -13.15
CA ARG A 75 -5.55 -14.25 -14.30
C ARG A 75 -6.36 -13.33 -15.22
N TYR A 76 -6.71 -12.12 -14.79
CA TYR A 76 -7.66 -11.21 -15.46
C TYR A 76 -9.09 -11.75 -15.52
N HIS A 77 -9.51 -12.46 -14.48
CA HIS A 77 -10.88 -12.94 -14.40
C HIS A 77 -11.85 -11.79 -14.06
N PRO A 78 -13.01 -11.65 -14.73
CA PRO A 78 -13.91 -10.50 -14.55
C PRO A 78 -14.41 -10.32 -13.11
N LEU A 79 -14.63 -11.41 -12.36
CA LEU A 79 -15.04 -11.34 -10.96
C LEU A 79 -14.01 -10.62 -10.06
N SER A 80 -12.75 -10.46 -10.49
CA SER A 80 -11.76 -9.74 -9.70
C SER A 80 -12.18 -8.31 -9.39
N SER A 81 -12.89 -7.62 -10.28
CA SER A 81 -13.33 -6.24 -10.05
C SER A 81 -14.32 -6.12 -8.89
N CYS A 82 -15.23 -7.10 -8.77
CA CYS A 82 -16.17 -7.16 -7.66
C CYS A 82 -15.44 -7.43 -6.33
N LEU A 83 -14.48 -8.37 -6.33
CA LEU A 83 -13.74 -8.70 -5.11
C LEU A 83 -12.77 -7.58 -4.69
N THR A 84 -12.15 -6.87 -5.63
CA THR A 84 -11.33 -5.69 -5.29
C THR A 84 -12.19 -4.53 -4.79
N ALA A 85 -13.39 -4.32 -5.36
CA ALA A 85 -14.36 -3.37 -4.81
C ALA A 85 -14.74 -3.75 -3.37
N ARG A 86 -14.97 -5.03 -3.09
CA ARG A 86 -15.24 -5.51 -1.75
C ARG A 86 -14.09 -5.24 -0.77
N LEU A 87 -12.84 -5.43 -1.21
CA LEU A 87 -11.66 -5.07 -0.40
C LEU A 87 -11.55 -3.55 -0.17
N MET A 88 -11.96 -2.72 -1.14
CA MET A 88 -12.03 -1.27 -0.96
C MET A 88 -13.09 -0.88 0.06
N ASP A 89 -14.27 -1.51 0.06
CA ASP A 89 -15.30 -1.26 1.09
C ASP A 89 -14.77 -1.59 2.49
N LEU A 90 -14.03 -2.69 2.62
CA LEU A 90 -13.41 -3.13 3.88
C LEU A 90 -12.33 -2.17 4.40
N LEU A 91 -11.82 -1.22 3.60
CA LEU A 91 -10.95 -0.15 4.13
C LEU A 91 -11.67 0.71 5.17
N ASN A 92 -13.00 0.82 5.07
CA ASN A 92 -13.85 1.54 6.03
C ASN A 92 -14.21 0.73 7.27
N ASP A 93 -13.83 -0.55 7.30
CA ASP A 93 -14.11 -1.40 8.43
C ASP A 93 -13.18 -1.10 9.61
N PRO A 94 -13.70 -0.93 10.85
CA PRO A 94 -12.86 -0.59 12.00
C PRO A 94 -11.90 -1.72 12.39
N GLU A 95 -12.28 -2.98 12.17
CA GLU A 95 -11.46 -4.14 12.54
C GLU A 95 -10.54 -4.56 11.40
N LEU A 96 -11.09 -4.67 10.19
CA LEU A 96 -10.35 -5.17 9.03
C LEU A 96 -9.64 -4.08 8.23
N GLY A 97 -9.97 -2.80 8.40
CA GLY A 97 -9.43 -1.69 7.58
C GLY A 97 -7.90 -1.66 7.47
N PRO A 98 -7.14 -1.76 8.59
CA PRO A 98 -5.68 -1.82 8.52
C PRO A 98 -5.17 -3.06 7.77
N ALA A 99 -5.82 -4.21 7.95
CA ALA A 99 -5.48 -5.46 7.27
C ALA A 99 -5.86 -5.43 5.78
N ALA A 100 -6.97 -4.77 5.42
CA ALA A 100 -7.39 -4.48 4.05
C ALA A 100 -6.33 -3.64 3.33
N ALA A 101 -5.81 -2.60 4.00
CA ALA A 101 -4.71 -1.80 3.47
C ALA A 101 -3.45 -2.64 3.23
N ASP A 102 -3.02 -3.48 4.18
CA ASP A 102 -1.90 -4.40 4.01
C ASP A 102 -2.16 -5.44 2.89
N GLY A 103 -3.42 -5.82 2.69
CA GLY A 103 -3.88 -6.70 1.62
C GLY A 103 -3.47 -6.23 0.23
N PHE A 104 -3.47 -4.92 -0.04
CA PHE A 104 -2.99 -4.38 -1.33
C PHE A 104 -1.51 -4.67 -1.56
N SER A 105 -0.69 -4.69 -0.51
CA SER A 105 0.72 -5.12 -0.59
C SER A 105 0.82 -6.57 -1.05
N LEU A 106 -0.02 -7.44 -0.48
CA LEU A 106 -0.10 -8.84 -0.89
C LEU A 106 -0.54 -8.96 -2.35
N LEU A 107 -1.58 -8.25 -2.79
CA LEU A 107 -2.06 -8.31 -4.18
C LEU A 107 -0.97 -7.90 -5.18
N MET A 108 -0.17 -6.88 -4.86
CA MET A 108 0.80 -6.28 -5.77
C MET A 108 2.19 -6.93 -5.76
N SER A 109 2.52 -7.68 -4.71
CA SER A 109 3.81 -8.36 -4.58
C SER A 109 3.81 -9.72 -5.27
N ASP A 110 4.95 -10.16 -5.78
CA ASP A 110 5.09 -11.55 -6.25
C ASP A 110 5.09 -12.50 -5.04
N CYS A 111 4.45 -13.66 -5.18
CA CYS A 111 4.53 -14.73 -4.19
C CYS A 111 5.66 -15.69 -4.54
N THR A 112 6.24 -16.35 -3.54
CA THR A 112 7.28 -17.38 -3.72
C THR A 112 6.72 -18.79 -3.58
N ASP A 113 5.65 -18.95 -2.81
CA ASP A 113 5.07 -20.22 -2.39
C ASP A 113 3.90 -20.69 -3.28
N VAL A 114 2.99 -19.78 -3.64
CA VAL A 114 1.80 -20.08 -4.46
C VAL A 114 1.63 -19.03 -5.55
N LEU A 115 0.87 -19.33 -6.61
CA LEU A 115 0.58 -18.40 -7.71
C LEU A 115 1.85 -17.93 -8.46
N THR A 116 2.82 -18.84 -8.64
CA THR A 116 4.06 -18.56 -9.35
C THR A 116 4.04 -19.15 -10.76
N ARG A 117 4.70 -18.47 -11.71
CA ARG A 117 4.85 -19.00 -13.09
C ARG A 117 5.60 -20.33 -13.11
N ALA A 118 6.61 -20.50 -12.25
CA ALA A 118 7.33 -21.75 -12.08
C ALA A 118 6.44 -22.87 -11.52
N GLY A 119 5.46 -22.53 -10.68
CA GLY A 119 4.44 -23.46 -10.18
C GLY A 119 3.25 -23.67 -11.13
N HIS A 120 3.40 -23.33 -12.42
CA HIS A 120 2.37 -23.44 -13.46
C HIS A 120 1.08 -22.68 -13.16
N ALA A 121 1.15 -21.57 -12.40
CA ALA A 121 0.03 -20.67 -12.20
C ALA A 121 -0.18 -19.75 -13.42
N GLU A 122 -1.44 -19.39 -13.69
CA GLU A 122 -1.79 -18.44 -14.74
C GLU A 122 -1.54 -17.00 -14.24
N VAL A 123 -0.44 -16.41 -14.69
CA VAL A 123 0.00 -15.06 -14.28
C VAL A 123 0.25 -14.17 -15.49
N ARG A 124 -0.56 -13.13 -15.63
CA ARG A 124 -0.42 -12.10 -16.66
C ARG A 124 0.60 -11.05 -16.21
N ILE A 125 1.59 -10.74 -17.05
CA ILE A 125 2.73 -9.87 -16.68
C ILE A 125 2.28 -8.44 -16.34
N MET A 126 1.29 -7.91 -17.06
CA MET A 126 0.82 -6.53 -16.93
C MET A 126 -0.21 -6.34 -15.80
N PHE A 127 -0.37 -7.31 -14.90
CA PHE A 127 -1.45 -7.26 -13.91
C PHE A 127 -1.36 -6.03 -13.00
N ARG A 128 -0.15 -5.55 -12.72
CA ARG A 128 0.07 -4.34 -11.93
C ARG A 128 -0.46 -3.09 -12.61
N GLN A 129 -0.22 -2.97 -13.93
CA GLN A 129 -0.72 -1.86 -14.73
C GLN A 129 -2.24 -1.88 -14.80
N ARG A 130 -2.83 -3.05 -15.07
CA ARG A 130 -4.29 -3.20 -15.12
C ARG A 130 -4.94 -2.96 -13.75
N PHE A 131 -4.36 -3.51 -12.69
CA PHE A 131 -4.85 -3.29 -11.34
C PHE A 131 -4.82 -1.79 -10.98
N PHE A 132 -3.74 -1.10 -11.35
CA PHE A 132 -3.61 0.34 -11.16
C PHE A 132 -4.72 1.12 -11.87
N THR A 133 -4.90 0.90 -13.18
CA THR A 133 -5.91 1.62 -13.97
C THR A 133 -7.31 1.40 -13.44
N ASP A 134 -7.60 0.18 -12.99
CA ASP A 134 -8.96 -0.21 -12.61
C ASP A 134 -9.29 0.23 -11.17
N ASN A 135 -8.31 0.31 -10.25
CA ASN A 135 -8.58 0.47 -8.82
C ASN A 135 -8.05 1.76 -8.20
N VAL A 136 -7.01 2.40 -8.76
CA VAL A 136 -6.47 3.65 -8.15
C VAL A 136 -7.44 4.82 -8.20
N PRO A 137 -8.24 5.04 -9.26
CA PRO A 137 -9.26 6.09 -9.24
C PRO A 137 -10.24 5.93 -8.08
N ALA A 138 -10.65 4.70 -7.78
CA ALA A 138 -11.55 4.40 -6.67
C ALA A 138 -10.87 4.60 -5.30
N LEU A 139 -9.59 4.22 -5.15
CA LEU A 139 -8.82 4.51 -3.93
C LEU A 139 -8.67 6.02 -3.67
N VAL A 140 -8.41 6.79 -4.72
CA VAL A 140 -8.30 8.26 -4.64
C VAL A 140 -9.64 8.88 -4.23
N GLN A 141 -10.74 8.47 -4.88
CA GLN A 141 -12.08 8.94 -4.52
C GLN A 141 -12.44 8.56 -3.08
N GLY A 142 -12.15 7.32 -2.68
CA GLY A 142 -12.36 6.82 -1.33
C GLY A 142 -11.58 7.61 -0.28
N PHE A 143 -10.32 7.96 -0.54
CA PHE A 143 -9.52 8.81 0.35
C PHE A 143 -10.16 10.20 0.57
N HIS A 144 -10.67 10.83 -0.49
CA HIS A 144 -11.29 12.15 -0.37
C HIS A 144 -12.63 12.08 0.38
N ALA A 145 -13.44 11.05 0.12
CA ALA A 145 -14.75 10.86 0.72
C ALA A 145 -14.71 10.28 2.16
N ALA A 146 -13.61 9.63 2.54
CA ALA A 146 -13.51 8.92 3.81
C ALA A 146 -13.47 9.87 5.03
N PRO A 147 -14.06 9.44 6.17
CA PRO A 147 -13.84 10.04 7.48
C PRO A 147 -12.34 10.08 7.88
N GLN A 148 -11.97 11.02 8.75
CA GLN A 148 -10.57 11.26 9.11
C GLN A 148 -9.86 10.04 9.72
N ASP A 149 -10.58 9.23 10.50
CA ASP A 149 -10.11 8.02 11.15
C ASP A 149 -9.77 6.87 10.19
N VAL A 150 -10.44 6.85 9.02
CA VAL A 150 -10.29 5.79 8.01
C VAL A 150 -9.31 6.18 6.89
N LYS A 151 -9.09 7.48 6.67
CA LYS A 151 -8.15 8.00 5.66
C LYS A 151 -6.76 7.34 5.66
N PRO A 152 -6.13 7.00 6.81
CA PRO A 152 -4.87 6.26 6.81
C PRO A 152 -4.91 4.95 6.03
N ASN A 153 -6.04 4.22 6.07
CA ASN A 153 -6.17 2.91 5.42
C ASN A 153 -6.08 3.06 3.90
N TYR A 154 -6.77 4.05 3.32
CA TYR A 154 -6.71 4.34 1.89
C TYR A 154 -5.30 4.75 1.43
N LEU A 155 -4.63 5.62 2.18
CA LEU A 155 -3.26 6.04 1.85
C LEU A 155 -2.26 4.91 1.96
N LYS A 156 -2.40 4.06 2.99
CA LYS A 156 -1.55 2.89 3.15
C LYS A 156 -1.76 1.92 1.98
N GLY A 157 -3.01 1.64 1.60
CA GLY A 157 -3.35 0.85 0.41
C GLY A 157 -2.75 1.44 -0.87
N LEU A 158 -2.94 2.76 -1.10
CA LEU A 158 -2.37 3.47 -2.25
C LEU A 158 -0.85 3.36 -2.28
N SER A 159 -0.17 3.54 -1.14
CA SER A 159 1.29 3.43 -1.04
C SER A 159 1.81 2.05 -1.43
N HIS A 160 1.10 0.98 -1.02
CA HIS A 160 1.44 -0.38 -1.39
C HIS A 160 1.29 -0.64 -2.88
N VAL A 161 0.30 -0.02 -3.53
CA VAL A 161 0.13 -0.09 -4.98
C VAL A 161 1.26 0.67 -5.67
N LEU A 162 1.43 1.96 -5.38
CA LEU A 162 2.38 2.84 -6.07
C LEU A 162 3.82 2.34 -5.99
N ASN A 163 4.26 1.90 -4.80
CA ASN A 163 5.62 1.39 -4.57
C ASN A 163 5.92 0.05 -5.27
N ARG A 164 4.91 -0.57 -5.91
CA ARG A 164 5.04 -1.83 -6.63
C ARG A 164 4.82 -1.67 -8.14
N LEU A 165 4.52 -0.47 -8.64
CA LEU A 165 4.26 -0.25 -10.06
C LEU A 165 5.56 -0.14 -10.86
N PRO A 166 5.58 -0.66 -12.11
CA PRO A 166 6.64 -0.34 -13.05
C PRO A 166 6.71 1.17 -13.32
N LYS A 167 7.93 1.74 -13.30
CA LYS A 167 8.18 3.17 -13.53
C LYS A 167 7.49 3.77 -14.77
N PRO A 168 7.45 3.08 -15.94
CA PRO A 168 6.81 3.64 -17.12
C PRO A 168 5.31 3.92 -16.95
N VAL A 169 4.64 3.18 -16.04
CA VAL A 169 3.21 3.36 -15.72
C VAL A 169 3.03 4.43 -14.65
N LEU A 170 3.94 4.48 -13.68
CA LEU A 170 3.86 5.41 -12.55
C LEU A 170 4.14 6.86 -12.98
N LEU A 171 5.14 7.10 -13.83
CA LEU A 171 5.61 8.46 -14.15
C LEU A 171 4.55 9.40 -14.74
N PRO A 172 3.72 8.98 -15.71
CA PRO A 172 2.67 9.84 -16.28
C PRO A 172 1.61 10.26 -15.26
N GLU A 173 1.32 9.40 -14.29
CA GLU A 173 0.26 9.56 -13.29
C GLU A 173 0.77 10.20 -11.98
N LEU A 174 2.08 10.21 -11.79
CA LEU A 174 2.69 10.71 -10.58
C LEU A 174 2.37 12.19 -10.28
N PRO A 175 2.26 13.13 -11.26
CA PRO A 175 1.90 14.51 -10.96
C PRO A 175 0.55 14.69 -10.27
N THR A 176 -0.48 13.95 -10.72
CA THR A 176 -1.83 14.02 -10.12
C THR A 176 -1.82 13.41 -8.72
N LEU A 177 -1.17 12.25 -8.56
CA LEU A 177 -1.05 11.56 -7.28
C LEU A 177 -0.17 12.31 -6.27
N LEU A 178 0.86 13.02 -6.72
CA LEU A 178 1.77 13.76 -5.85
C LEU A 178 1.05 14.92 -5.17
N SER A 179 0.12 15.57 -5.86
CA SER A 179 -0.69 16.64 -5.27
C SER A 179 -1.51 16.10 -4.08
N LEU A 180 -2.14 14.94 -4.25
CA LEU A 180 -2.86 14.24 -3.18
C LEU A 180 -1.94 13.84 -2.01
N LEU A 181 -0.73 13.32 -2.30
CA LEU A 181 0.23 12.95 -1.26
C LEU A 181 0.73 14.19 -0.48
N LEU A 182 0.97 15.31 -1.14
CA LEU A 182 1.37 16.56 -0.48
C LEU A 182 0.25 17.14 0.40
N GLU A 183 -1.00 17.02 -0.04
CA GLU A 183 -2.17 17.35 0.77
C GLU A 183 -2.28 16.43 2.00
N ALA A 184 -2.07 15.13 1.83
CA ALA A 184 -2.10 14.15 2.92
C ALA A 184 -1.07 14.46 4.03
N LEU A 185 0.14 14.95 3.70
CA LEU A 185 1.12 15.40 4.69
C LEU A 185 0.63 16.55 5.57
N SER A 186 -0.37 17.30 5.11
CA SER A 186 -0.97 18.43 5.84
C SER A 186 -2.06 17.99 6.81
N CYS A 187 -2.49 16.72 6.76
CA CYS A 187 -3.43 16.16 7.70
C CYS A 187 -2.83 16.13 9.11
N PRO A 188 -3.57 16.49 10.18
CA PRO A 188 -3.06 16.44 11.55
C PRO A 188 -2.84 15.02 12.07
N ASP A 189 -3.42 14.00 11.43
CA ASP A 189 -3.27 12.61 11.83
C ASP A 189 -1.84 12.10 11.57
N CYS A 190 -1.18 11.68 12.64
CA CYS A 190 0.18 11.16 12.59
C CYS A 190 0.29 9.84 11.81
N VAL A 191 -0.76 9.03 11.73
CA VAL A 191 -0.77 7.77 10.96
C VAL A 191 -0.81 8.08 9.46
N VAL A 192 -1.64 9.04 9.05
CA VAL A 192 -1.66 9.59 7.68
C VAL A 192 -0.28 10.14 7.30
N GLN A 193 0.30 10.98 8.14
CA GLN A 193 1.62 11.58 7.89
C GLN A 193 2.70 10.51 7.70
N LEU A 194 2.76 9.51 8.59
CA LEU A 194 3.77 8.45 8.53
C LEU A 194 3.64 7.58 7.28
N SER A 195 2.40 7.22 6.92
CA SER A 195 2.10 6.43 5.72
C SER A 195 2.49 7.19 4.45
N THR A 196 2.20 8.48 4.42
CA THR A 196 2.51 9.35 3.28
C THR A 196 4.01 9.58 3.13
N LEU A 197 4.74 9.83 4.23
CA LEU A 197 6.20 9.95 4.22
C LEU A 197 6.87 8.67 3.72
N SER A 198 6.40 7.51 4.20
CA SER A 198 6.90 6.21 3.78
C SER A 198 6.63 5.93 2.29
N CYS A 199 5.54 6.48 1.74
CA CYS A 199 5.24 6.44 0.31
C CYS A 199 6.16 7.36 -0.51
N LEU A 200 6.44 8.56 -0.02
CA LEU A 200 7.22 9.57 -0.76
C LEU A 200 8.71 9.26 -0.78
N GLN A 201 9.26 8.67 0.27
CA GLN A 201 10.70 8.38 0.38
C GLN A 201 11.27 7.59 -0.82
N PRO A 202 10.69 6.45 -1.26
CA PRO A 202 11.21 5.75 -2.45
C PRO A 202 11.00 6.55 -3.75
N LEU A 203 9.93 7.33 -3.86
CA LEU A 203 9.64 8.14 -5.06
C LEU A 203 10.69 9.22 -5.32
N LEU A 204 11.31 9.77 -4.27
CA LEU A 204 12.44 10.69 -4.35
C LEU A 204 13.64 10.07 -5.08
N LEU A 205 13.83 8.75 -4.95
CA LEU A 205 14.93 8.01 -5.57
C LEU A 205 14.55 7.50 -6.96
N GLU A 206 13.29 7.11 -7.15
CA GLU A 206 12.86 6.40 -8.35
C GLU A 206 12.39 7.31 -9.49
N ALA A 207 11.85 8.49 -9.15
CA ALA A 207 11.27 9.46 -10.07
C ALA A 207 11.73 10.91 -9.80
N PRO A 208 13.05 11.17 -9.68
CA PRO A 208 13.57 12.49 -9.27
C PRO A 208 13.13 13.63 -10.20
N GLN A 209 12.92 13.35 -11.49
CA GLN A 209 12.47 14.34 -12.46
C GLN A 209 11.10 14.93 -12.12
N VAL A 210 10.15 14.13 -11.63
CA VAL A 210 8.82 14.63 -11.23
C VAL A 210 8.91 15.29 -9.86
N MET A 211 9.63 14.67 -8.92
CA MET A 211 9.80 15.19 -7.56
C MET A 211 10.49 16.56 -7.55
N SER A 212 11.42 16.80 -8.48
CA SER A 212 12.13 18.09 -8.61
C SER A 212 11.23 19.28 -8.93
N LEU A 213 10.02 19.04 -9.46
CA LEU A 213 9.06 20.11 -9.75
C LEU A 213 8.40 20.67 -8.48
N HIS A 214 8.50 19.96 -7.36
CA HIS A 214 7.81 20.29 -6.11
C HIS A 214 8.77 20.45 -4.92
N VAL A 215 10.07 20.71 -5.17
CA VAL A 215 11.11 20.76 -4.12
C VAL A 215 10.76 21.75 -3.02
N ASP A 216 10.26 22.94 -3.37
CA ASP A 216 9.87 23.97 -2.39
C ASP A 216 8.84 23.43 -1.38
N THR A 217 7.77 22.82 -1.87
CA THR A 217 6.71 22.25 -1.05
C THR A 217 7.20 21.03 -0.27
N LEU A 218 7.97 20.14 -0.90
CA LEU A 218 8.54 18.95 -0.26
C LEU A 218 9.44 19.34 0.93
N VAL A 219 10.39 20.25 0.70
CA VAL A 219 11.31 20.77 1.73
C VAL A 219 10.51 21.39 2.87
N THR A 220 9.54 22.25 2.55
CA THR A 220 8.72 22.93 3.56
C THR A 220 7.93 21.93 4.42
N LYS A 221 7.24 20.97 3.79
CA LYS A 221 6.43 19.98 4.50
C LYS A 221 7.30 19.05 5.36
N PHE A 222 8.42 18.55 4.83
CA PHE A 222 9.30 17.65 5.59
C PHE A 222 9.98 18.36 6.76
N LEU A 223 10.45 19.59 6.59
CA LEU A 223 11.02 20.37 7.70
C LEU A 223 9.99 20.62 8.79
N ASN A 224 8.75 20.99 8.44
CA ASN A 224 7.68 21.16 9.43
C ASN A 224 7.43 19.85 10.21
N LEU A 225 7.31 18.72 9.51
CA LEU A 225 7.08 17.40 10.12
C LEU A 225 8.28 16.88 10.93
N SER A 226 9.50 17.34 10.66
CA SER A 226 10.68 17.05 11.48
C SER A 226 10.60 17.61 12.92
N SER A 227 9.61 18.47 13.18
CA SER A 227 9.30 19.00 14.51
C SER A 227 7.96 18.52 15.10
N SER A 228 7.33 17.52 14.49
CA SER A 228 6.07 16.91 14.94
C SER A 228 6.16 16.35 16.37
N PRO A 229 5.05 16.33 17.16
CA PRO A 229 5.04 15.68 18.47
C PRO A 229 5.39 14.18 18.38
N SER A 230 5.02 13.51 17.28
CA SER A 230 5.30 12.09 17.07
C SER A 230 6.77 11.84 16.71
N MET A 231 7.43 10.96 17.47
CA MET A 231 8.81 10.57 17.19
C MET A 231 8.96 9.87 15.83
N ALA A 232 8.01 9.01 15.46
CA ALA A 232 8.10 8.24 14.23
C ALA A 232 7.94 9.14 12.99
N VAL A 233 7.03 10.13 13.04
CA VAL A 233 6.87 11.14 11.98
C VAL A 233 8.15 11.96 11.81
N ARG A 234 8.78 12.39 12.92
CA ARG A 234 10.05 13.14 12.84
C ARG A 234 11.17 12.34 12.19
N ILE A 235 11.30 11.06 12.54
CA ILE A 235 12.28 10.14 11.93
C ILE A 235 12.03 10.00 10.43
N ALA A 236 10.80 9.68 10.02
CA ALA A 236 10.45 9.50 8.61
C ALA A 236 10.64 10.80 7.79
N ALA A 237 10.31 11.96 8.37
CA ALA A 237 10.52 13.25 7.74
C ALA A 237 12.01 13.56 7.51
N LEU A 238 12.87 13.25 8.49
CA LEU A 238 14.33 13.41 8.35
C LEU A 238 14.92 12.43 7.33
N GLN A 239 14.38 11.21 7.24
CA GLN A 239 14.77 10.26 6.20
C GLN A 239 14.36 10.74 4.80
N CYS A 240 13.20 11.38 4.66
CA CYS A 240 12.80 12.06 3.42
C CYS A 240 13.70 13.26 3.12
N MET A 241 14.09 14.05 4.12
CA MET A 241 15.06 15.15 3.96
C MET A 241 16.41 14.63 3.46
N HIS A 242 16.91 13.52 4.01
CA HIS A 242 18.11 12.88 3.47
C HIS A 242 17.87 12.40 2.03
N ALA A 243 16.76 11.70 1.74
CA ALA A 243 16.48 11.22 0.39
C ALA A 243 16.38 12.36 -0.65
N LEU A 244 15.94 13.57 -0.26
CA LEU A 244 15.93 14.75 -1.14
C LEU A 244 17.31 15.11 -1.69
N THR A 245 18.41 14.77 -1.01
CA THR A 245 19.77 15.09 -1.50
C THR A 245 20.14 14.32 -2.77
N ARG A 246 19.35 13.29 -3.13
CA ARG A 246 19.52 12.51 -4.36
C ARG A 246 18.92 13.20 -5.60
N LEU A 247 18.16 14.28 -5.43
CA LEU A 247 17.68 15.08 -6.54
C LEU A 247 18.85 15.86 -7.20
N PRO A 248 18.69 16.33 -8.45
CA PRO A 248 19.75 17.07 -9.13
C PRO A 248 20.23 18.30 -8.33
N THR A 249 21.54 18.43 -8.14
CA THR A 249 22.14 19.52 -7.35
C THR A 249 21.64 20.93 -7.70
N PRO A 250 21.44 21.31 -8.98
CA PRO A 250 20.96 22.65 -9.33
C PRO A 250 19.62 23.00 -8.69
N VAL A 251 18.71 22.03 -8.50
CA VAL A 251 17.40 22.29 -7.89
C VAL A 251 17.47 22.39 -6.37
N LEU A 252 18.53 21.86 -5.74
CA LEU A 252 18.70 21.85 -4.28
C LEU A 252 19.47 23.07 -3.75
N LEU A 253 20.41 23.62 -4.54
CA LEU A 253 21.28 24.72 -4.13
C LEU A 253 20.55 25.93 -3.53
N PRO A 254 19.41 26.40 -4.09
CA PRO A 254 18.67 27.53 -3.51
C PRO A 254 18.18 27.28 -2.07
N TYR A 255 17.91 26.02 -1.75
CA TYR A 255 17.33 25.62 -0.46
C TYR A 255 18.39 25.26 0.59
N LYS A 256 19.64 24.99 0.19
CA LYS A 256 20.71 24.56 1.11
C LYS A 256 20.86 25.47 2.35
N PRO A 257 20.93 26.82 2.24
CA PRO A 257 21.12 27.67 3.41
C PRO A 257 19.97 27.58 4.43
N GLN A 258 18.72 27.56 3.95
CA GLN A 258 17.55 27.47 4.83
C GLN A 258 17.43 26.07 5.45
N VAL A 259 17.72 25.01 4.70
CA VAL A 259 17.64 23.63 5.17
C VAL A 259 18.69 23.37 6.25
N ILE A 260 19.95 23.77 6.05
CA ILE A 260 21.02 23.58 7.04
C ILE A 260 20.72 24.32 8.36
N ARG A 261 20.10 25.50 8.29
CA ARG A 261 19.65 26.24 9.48
C ARG A 261 18.50 25.53 10.18
N ALA A 262 17.48 25.10 9.45
CA ALA A 262 16.32 24.39 10.02
C ALA A 262 16.70 23.04 10.64
N LEU A 263 17.58 22.28 9.99
CA LEU A 263 18.10 20.99 10.48
C LEU A 263 18.98 21.12 11.72
N ALA A 264 19.35 22.32 12.16
CA ALA A 264 20.04 22.50 13.43
C ALA A 264 19.16 22.12 14.64
N LYS A 265 17.84 22.39 14.59
CA LYS A 265 16.93 22.12 15.70
C LYS A 265 16.77 20.60 15.98
N PRO A 266 16.54 19.73 14.98
CA PRO A 266 16.45 18.28 15.21
C PRO A 266 17.76 17.61 15.70
N LEU A 267 18.92 18.27 15.59
CA LEU A 267 20.17 17.75 16.15
C LEU A 267 20.17 17.73 17.69
N ASP A 268 19.42 18.63 18.31
CA ASP A 268 19.24 18.67 19.77
C ASP A 268 17.91 18.04 20.21
N ASP A 269 17.35 17.15 19.38
CA ASP A 269 16.09 16.50 19.71
C ASP A 269 16.20 15.63 20.97
N LYS A 270 15.15 15.59 21.79
CA LYS A 270 15.10 14.78 23.04
C LYS A 270 15.36 13.28 22.83
N LYS A 271 15.17 12.72 21.62
CA LYS A 271 15.34 11.29 21.33
C LYS A 271 16.59 11.02 20.48
N ARG A 272 17.43 10.08 20.92
CA ARG A 272 18.69 9.68 20.24
C ARG A 272 18.49 9.26 18.78
N LEU A 273 17.45 8.49 18.47
CA LEU A 273 17.19 8.02 17.10
C LEU A 273 16.88 9.18 16.15
N VAL A 274 16.19 10.22 16.63
CA VAL A 274 15.88 11.40 15.80
C VAL A 274 17.17 12.19 15.54
N ARG A 275 18.00 12.40 16.56
CA ARG A 275 19.32 13.04 16.40
C ARG A 275 20.20 12.30 15.38
N LYS A 276 20.18 10.96 15.38
CA LYS A 276 20.91 10.13 14.42
C LYS A 276 20.48 10.43 12.97
N GLU A 277 19.18 10.45 12.70
CA GLU A 277 18.67 10.74 11.36
C GLU A 277 18.92 12.21 10.97
N ALA A 278 18.86 13.14 11.94
CA ALA A 278 19.19 14.55 11.71
C ALA A 278 20.66 14.76 11.33
N VAL A 279 21.59 14.04 11.99
CA VAL A 279 23.02 14.04 11.63
C VAL A 279 23.20 13.53 10.20
N SER A 280 22.55 12.41 9.86
CA SER A 280 22.62 11.82 8.51
C SER A 280 22.10 12.80 7.44
N ALA A 281 20.89 13.34 7.64
CA ALA A 281 20.30 14.29 6.71
C ALA A 281 21.16 15.55 6.57
N ARG A 282 21.56 16.18 7.68
CA ARG A 282 22.34 17.42 7.64
C ARG A 282 23.76 17.22 7.10
N GLY A 283 24.35 16.03 7.26
CA GLY A 283 25.67 15.72 6.71
C GLY A 283 25.69 15.68 5.19
N GLU A 284 24.59 15.23 4.56
CA GLU A 284 24.46 15.16 3.11
C GLU A 284 24.02 16.49 2.46
N TRP A 285 23.38 17.39 3.21
CA TRP A 285 22.91 18.71 2.74
C TRP A 285 23.99 19.79 2.77
#